data_AF-A0A5Q0HA06-F1
#
_entry.id   AF-A0A5Q0HA06-F1
#
_cell.length_a   1.000
_cell.length_b   1.000
_cell.length_c   1.000
_cell.angle_alpha   90.00
_cell.angle_beta   90.00
_cell.angle_gamma   90.00
#
_symmetry.space_group_name_H-M   'P 1'
#
loop_
_entity.id
_entity.type
_entity.pdbx_description
1 polymer ?
#
loop_
_entity_poly.entity_id
_entity_poly.type
_entity_poly.pdbx_seq_one_letter_code
_entity_poly.pdbx_strand_id
1 'polypeptide(L)' 'MADEELIARINALVEEEHRLEGSRVGEGLSEGDARRLRDLEVALDQTWDLLRQRRARRDAGLDPDGAEPRSPGTVENYRQ' A
#
# COMPACT_ATOMS: atom_id res chain seq x y z
N MET A 1 11.02 -11.50 -1.33
CA MET A 1 11.12 -10.03 -1.15
C MET A 1 11.57 -9.76 0.26
N ALA A 2 12.53 -8.86 0.46
CA ALA A 2 13.01 -8.53 1.81
C ALA A 2 12.08 -7.52 2.50
N ASP A 3 12.10 -7.46 3.83
CA ASP A 3 11.33 -6.43 4.58
C ASP A 3 11.75 -5.01 4.16
N GLU A 4 13.04 -4.82 3.86
CA GLU A 4 13.59 -3.56 3.36
C GLU A 4 12.98 -3.14 2.01
N GLU A 5 12.71 -4.11 1.14
CA GLU A 5 12.07 -3.87 -0.16
C GLU A 5 10.62 -3.41 0.03
N LEU A 6 9.90 -3.99 1.01
CA LEU A 6 8.54 -3.57 1.37
C LEU A 6 8.53 -2.16 1.96
N ILE A 7 9.49 -1.84 2.84
CA ILE A 7 9.62 -0.50 3.42
C ILE A 7 9.95 0.53 2.33
N ALA A 8 10.87 0.21 1.41
CA ALA A 8 11.19 1.07 0.28
C ALA A 8 9.95 1.32 -0.61
N ARG A 9 9.14 0.28 -0.84
CA ARG A 9 7.88 0.40 -1.58
C ARG A 9 6.85 1.27 -0.86
N ILE A 10 6.69 1.11 0.46
CA ILE A 10 5.81 1.97 1.27
C ILE A 10 6.24 3.42 1.13
N ASN A 11 7.53 3.72 1.31
CA ASN A 11 8.06 5.07 1.17
C ASN A 11 7.77 5.64 -0.22
N ALA A 12 7.99 4.87 -1.29
CA ALA A 12 7.71 5.31 -2.64
C ALA A 12 6.22 5.65 -2.88
N LEU A 13 5.31 4.86 -2.29
CA LEU A 13 3.86 5.09 -2.37
C LEU A 13 3.43 6.35 -1.61
N VAL A 14 3.93 6.54 -0.37
CA VAL A 14 3.65 7.76 0.43
C VAL A 14 4.20 9.01 -0.27
N GLU A 15 5.40 8.91 -0.85
CA GLU A 15 5.96 10.02 -1.63
C GLU A 15 5.12 10.35 -2.87
N GLU A 16 4.49 9.35 -3.51
CA GLU A 16 3.57 9.61 -4.61
C GLU A 16 2.27 10.27 -4.15
N GLU A 17 1.72 9.83 -3.01
CA GLU A 17 0.55 10.45 -2.36
C GLU A 17 0.82 11.92 -2.04
N HIS A 18 1.92 12.23 -1.34
CA HIS A 18 2.31 13.60 -1.00
C HIS A 18 2.55 14.46 -2.24
N ARG A 19 3.18 13.92 -3.31
CA ARG A 19 3.34 14.66 -4.56
C ARG A 19 1.99 15.01 -5.18
N LEU A 20 1.08 14.03 -5.21
CA LEU A 20 -0.26 14.19 -5.72
C LEU A 20 -1.04 15.22 -4.89
N GLU A 21 -1.00 15.17 -3.57
CA GLU A 21 -1.63 16.18 -2.70
C GLU A 21 -0.98 17.57 -2.83
N GLY A 22 0.35 17.64 -2.87
CA GLY A 22 1.11 18.88 -3.01
C GLY A 22 0.89 19.59 -4.34
N SER A 23 0.70 18.84 -5.43
CA SER A 23 0.34 19.40 -6.74
C SER A 23 -1.07 20.02 -6.78
N ARG A 24 -1.88 19.81 -5.74
CA ARG A 24 -3.30 20.20 -5.70
C ARG A 24 -3.61 21.36 -4.76
N VAL A 25 -2.59 22.01 -4.16
CA VAL A 25 -2.81 23.17 -3.29
C VAL A 25 -3.39 24.33 -4.13
N GLY A 26 -4.73 24.42 -4.16
CA GLY A 26 -5.48 25.46 -4.87
C GLY A 26 -6.46 24.96 -5.95
N GLU A 27 -6.37 23.70 -6.39
CA GLU A 27 -7.28 23.09 -7.36
C GLU A 27 -7.97 21.87 -6.74
N GLY A 28 -9.30 21.76 -6.89
CA GLY A 28 -10.08 20.65 -6.33
C GLY A 28 -9.66 19.28 -6.89
N LEU A 29 -9.94 18.22 -6.14
CA LEU A 29 -9.59 16.84 -6.54
C LEU A 29 -10.31 16.45 -7.85
N SER A 30 -9.55 16.26 -8.93
CA SER A 30 -10.09 15.68 -10.17
C SER A 30 -10.50 14.22 -9.95
N GLU A 31 -11.47 13.70 -10.72
CA GLU A 31 -11.89 12.29 -10.60
C GLU A 31 -10.75 11.30 -10.88
N GLY A 32 -9.85 11.65 -11.80
CA GLY A 32 -8.66 10.85 -12.11
C GLY A 32 -7.66 10.83 -10.95
N ASP A 33 -7.50 11.97 -10.30
CA ASP A 33 -6.68 12.13 -9.11
C ASP A 33 -7.22 11.38 -7.91
N ALA A 34 -8.54 11.46 -7.71
CA ALA A 34 -9.25 10.70 -6.70
C ALA A 34 -9.05 9.20 -6.91
N ARG A 35 -9.09 8.73 -8.16
CA ARG A 35 -8.85 7.32 -8.49
C ARG A 35 -7.42 6.91 -8.16
N ARG A 36 -6.45 7.72 -8.54
CA ARG A 36 -5.05 7.43 -8.26
C ARG A 36 -4.73 7.42 -6.78
N LEU A 37 -5.32 8.32 -5.99
CA LEU A 37 -5.19 8.33 -4.54
C LEU A 37 -5.70 7.02 -3.93
N ARG A 38 -6.89 6.57 -4.33
CA ARG A 38 -7.45 5.28 -3.88
C ARG A 38 -6.56 4.10 -4.26
N ASP A 39 -6.04 4.09 -5.47
CA ASP A 39 -5.15 3.00 -5.91
C ASP A 39 -3.85 2.97 -5.07
N LEU A 40 -3.33 4.15 -4.67
CA LEU A 40 -2.18 4.27 -3.77
C LEU A 40 -2.50 3.80 -2.34
N GLU A 41 -3.65 4.20 -1.78
CA GLU A 41 -4.12 3.75 -0.47
C GLU A 41 -4.24 2.22 -0.42
N VAL A 42 -4.82 1.62 -1.47
CA VAL A 42 -4.94 0.16 -1.59
C VAL A 42 -3.57 -0.52 -1.67
N ALA A 43 -2.64 0.05 -2.44
CA ALA A 43 -1.29 -0.48 -2.53
C ALA A 43 -0.52 -0.36 -1.18
N LEU A 44 -0.75 0.72 -0.43
CA LEU A 44 -0.19 0.92 0.91
C LEU A 44 -0.72 -0.13 1.88
N ASP A 45 -2.04 -0.34 1.94
CA ASP A 45 -2.65 -1.35 2.82
C ASP A 45 -2.09 -2.75 2.54
N GLN A 46 -2.01 -3.14 1.26
CA GLN A 46 -1.45 -4.43 0.86
C GLN A 46 0.02 -4.59 1.28
N THR A 47 0.82 -3.54 1.10
CA THR A 47 2.25 -3.60 1.42
C THR A 47 2.45 -3.66 2.95
N TRP A 48 1.66 -2.92 3.72
CA TRP A 48 1.65 -2.98 5.18
C TRP A 48 1.16 -4.31 5.73
N ASP A 49 0.10 -4.89 5.15
CA ASP A 49 -0.41 -6.21 5.51
C ASP A 49 0.66 -7.28 5.31
N LEU A 50 1.31 -7.28 4.14
CA LEU A 50 2.39 -8.21 3.83
C LEU A 50 3.56 -8.08 4.81
N LEU A 51 4.00 -6.85 5.12
CA LEU A 51 5.07 -6.63 6.11
C LEU A 51 4.68 -7.18 7.49
N ARG A 52 3.42 -6.97 7.91
CA ARG A 52 2.92 -7.45 9.19
C ARG A 52 2.83 -8.98 9.22
N GLN A 53 2.36 -9.60 8.14
CA GLN A 53 2.33 -11.05 7.98
C GLN A 53 3.73 -11.68 8.06
N ARG A 54 4.73 -11.06 7.43
CA ARG A 54 6.13 -11.50 7.48
C ARG A 54 6.70 -11.42 8.89
N ARG A 55 6.45 -10.31 9.58
CA ARG A 55 6.88 -10.13 10.99
C ARG A 55 6.22 -11.16 11.90
N ALA A 56 4.90 -11.37 11.77
CA ALA A 56 4.19 -12.38 12.56
C ALA A 56 4.72 -13.81 12.32
N ARG A 57 5.04 -14.17 11.07
CA ARG A 57 5.67 -15.46 10.75
C ARG A 57 7.06 -15.59 11.39
N ARG A 58 7.90 -14.55 11.29
CA ARG A 58 9.21 -14.51 11.94
C ARG A 58 9.10 -14.69 13.46
N ASP A 59 8.17 -13.98 14.10
CA ASP A 59 7.95 -14.05 15.55
C ASP A 59 7.44 -15.44 15.98
N ALA A 60 6.70 -16.12 15.10
CA ALA A 60 6.25 -17.50 15.30
C ALA A 60 7.32 -18.56 14.95
N GLY A 61 8.52 -18.16 14.54
CA GLY A 61 9.58 -19.08 14.09
C GLY A 61 9.29 -19.77 12.74
N LEU A 62 8.35 -19.23 11.97
CA LEU A 62 7.99 -19.69 10.63
C LEU A 62 8.79 -18.94 9.55
N ASP A 63 8.84 -19.51 8.35
CA ASP A 63 9.46 -18.87 7.19
C ASP A 63 8.68 -17.60 6.78
N PRO A 64 9.27 -16.39 6.87
CA PRO A 64 8.61 -15.16 6.46
C PRO A 64 8.32 -15.10 4.96
N ASP A 65 9.05 -15.83 4.11
CA ASP A 65 8.80 -15.86 2.66
C ASP A 65 7.54 -16.65 2.29
N GLY A 66 6.97 -17.42 3.23
CA GLY A 66 5.64 -18.01 3.10
C GLY A 66 4.48 -17.01 3.25
N ALA A 67 4.76 -15.71 3.42
CA ALA A 67 3.74 -14.66 3.41
C ALA A 67 3.36 -14.30 1.97
N GLU A 68 2.09 -14.49 1.62
CA GLU A 68 1.57 -14.13 0.31
C GLU A 68 0.82 -12.79 0.38
N PRO A 69 1.06 -11.87 -0.57
CA PRO A 69 0.25 -10.67 -0.68
C PRO A 69 -1.20 -11.10 -0.94
N ARG A 70 -2.14 -10.55 -0.16
CA ARG A 70 -3.56 -10.74 -0.48
C ARG A 70 -3.80 -10.23 -1.90
N SER A 71 -4.40 -11.07 -2.75
CA SER A 71 -4.75 -10.66 -4.11
C SER A 71 -5.53 -9.36 -4.09
N PRO A 72 -5.29 -8.42 -5.02
CA PRO A 72 -6.05 -7.17 -5.11
C PRO A 72 -7.56 -7.37 -5.38
N GLY A 73 -8.01 -8.60 -5.56
CA GLY A 73 -9.40 -8.99 -5.84
C GLY A 73 -10.38 -8.94 -4.67
N THR A 74 -10.09 -8.26 -3.57
CA THR A 74 -11.07 -8.03 -2.49
C THR A 74 -10.96 -6.61 -1.93
N VAL A 75 -10.71 -5.64 -2.82
CA VAL A 75 -10.94 -4.22 -2.49
C VAL A 75 -12.06 -3.63 -3.34
N GLU A 76 -12.87 -4.49 -3.96
CA GLU A 76 -14.20 -4.12 -4.48
C GLU A 76 -15.21 -3.78 -3.37
N ASN A 77 -14.84 -3.92 -2.09
CA ASN A 77 -15.69 -3.52 -0.96
C ASN A 77 -15.32 -2.17 -0.32
N TYR A 78 -14.33 -1.42 -0.85
CA TYR A 78 -14.09 -0.04 -0.36
C TYR A 78 -14.97 1.01 -1.04
N ARG A 79 -15.95 0.57 -1.85
CA ARG A 79 -16.96 1.43 -2.46
C ARG A 79 -18.27 0.68 -2.66
N GLN A 80 -19.20 0.81 -1.72
CA GLN A 80 -20.51 1.44 -1.98
C GLN A 80 -21.04 2.05 -0.68
#